data_AF-A0A3C0C2G6-F1
#
_entry.id   AF-A0A3C0C2G6-F1
#
_cell.length_a   1.000
_cell.length_b   1.000
_cell.length_c   1.000
_cell.angle_alpha   90.00
_cell.angle_beta   90.00
_cell.angle_gamma   90.00
#
_symmetry.space_group_name_H-M   'P 1'
#
loop_
_entity.id
_entity.type
_entity.pdbx_description
1 polymer ?
#
loop_
_entity_poly.entity_id
_entity_poly.type
_entity_poly.pdbx_seq_one_letter_code
_entity_poly.pdbx_strand_id
1 'polypeptide(L)' 'MRQVVLDTETTGISAESGHRVIEIGVVEILDRRLSGNDFQTYLNPERKIDPATIP' A
#
# COMPACT_ATOMS: atom_id res chain seq x y z
N MET A 1 8.70 -18.49 -12.11
CA MET A 1 7.95 -17.23 -12.36
C MET A 1 7.82 -16.46 -11.06
N ARG A 2 8.27 -15.21 -11.04
CA ARG A 2 8.19 -14.29 -9.89
C ARG A 2 6.95 -13.40 -10.02
N GLN A 3 6.20 -13.23 -8.93
CA GLN A 3 5.04 -12.36 -8.83
C GLN A 3 5.17 -11.49 -7.59
N VAL A 4 4.68 -10.26 -7.69
CA VAL A 4 4.64 -9.28 -6.62
C VAL A 4 3.19 -8.90 -6.43
N VAL A 5 2.63 -9.23 -5.27
CA VAL A 5 1.28 -8.79 -4.88
C VAL A 5 1.47 -7.53 -4.05
N LEU A 6 0.81 -6.44 -4.45
CA LEU A 6 0.96 -5.13 -3.85
C LEU A 6 -0.42 -4.61 -3.45
N ASP A 7 -0.48 -4.07 -2.25
CA ASP A 7 -1.61 -3.32 -1.73
C ASP A 7 -1.12 -2.01 -1.12
N THR A 8 -1.96 -0.98 -1.15
CA THR A 8 -1.63 0.35 -0.64
C THR A 8 -2.77 0.94 0.14
N GLU A 9 -2.47 1.44 1.33
CA GLU A 9 -3.40 2.29 2.06
C GLU A 9 -3.14 3.75 1.73
N THR A 10 -4.21 4.55 1.70
CA THR A 10 -4.15 5.94 1.24
C THR A 10 -4.87 6.88 2.20
N THR A 11 -4.60 8.17 2.10
CA THR A 11 -5.35 9.20 2.83
C THR A 11 -6.79 9.38 2.32
N GLY A 12 -7.22 8.63 1.29
CA GLY A 12 -8.54 8.67 0.65
C GLY A 12 -8.47 8.20 -0.82
N ILE A 13 -9.62 8.12 -1.48
CA ILE A 13 -9.80 7.28 -2.69
C ILE A 13 -9.12 7.82 -3.96
N SER A 14 -9.13 9.14 -4.20
CA SER A 14 -8.70 9.70 -5.50
C SER A 14 -7.32 10.35 -5.46
N ALA A 15 -6.38 9.82 -6.24
CA ALA A 15 -5.07 10.45 -6.46
C ALA A 15 -5.19 11.84 -7.13
N GLU A 16 -6.16 12.02 -8.02
CA GLU A 16 -6.42 13.28 -8.72
C GLU A 16 -6.86 14.38 -7.75
N SER A 17 -7.57 14.01 -6.67
CA SER A 17 -7.92 14.91 -5.55
C SER A 17 -6.78 15.12 -4.56
N GLY A 18 -5.57 14.66 -4.89
CA GLY A 18 -4.35 14.85 -4.08
C GLY A 18 -4.24 13.92 -2.87
N HIS A 19 -5.01 12.84 -2.78
CA HIS A 19 -4.77 11.81 -1.77
C HIS A 19 -3.44 11.11 -2.02
N ARG A 20 -2.81 10.64 -0.94
CA ARG A 20 -1.44 10.10 -0.97
C ARG A 20 -1.41 8.75 -0.28
N VAL A 21 -0.50 7.90 -0.72
CA VAL A 21 -0.20 6.62 -0.07
C VAL A 21 0.38 6.88 1.32
N ILE A 22 -0.08 6.12 2.30
CA ILE A 22 0.42 6.13 3.68
C ILE A 22 1.10 4.82 4.08
N GLU A 23 0.80 3.73 3.37
CA GLU A 23 1.41 2.42 3.58
C GLU A 23 1.55 1.67 2.25
N ILE A 24 2.65 0.95 2.09
CA ILE A 24 2.86 0.00 1.00
C ILE A 24 3.08 -1.37 1.62
N GLY A 25 2.24 -2.34 1.26
CA GLY A 25 2.37 -3.74 1.63
C GLY A 25 2.66 -4.59 0.39
N VAL A 26 3.68 -5.44 0.46
CA VAL A 26 4.10 -6.29 -0.65
C VAL A 26 4.37 -7.71 -0.16
N VAL A 27 3.82 -8.68 -0.88
CA VAL A 27 4.10 -10.10 -0.71
C VAL A 27 4.69 -10.66 -2.00
N GLU A 28 5.86 -11.29 -1.90
CA GLU A 28 6.51 -11.92 -3.04
C GLU A 28 6.13 -13.41 -3.16
N ILE A 29 5.69 -13.80 -4.36
CA ILE A 29 5.39 -15.19 -4.72
C ILE A 29 6.39 -15.68 -5.77
N LEU A 30 7.09 -16.78 -5.45
CA LEU A 30 7.96 -17.50 -6.36
C LEU A 30 7.37 -18.88 -6.65
N ASP A 31 7.11 -19.17 -7.94
CA ASP A 31 6.58 -20.46 -8.39
C ASP A 31 5.36 -20.94 -7.58
N ARG A 32 4.41 -20.00 -7.40
CA ARG A 32 3.14 -20.18 -6.68
C ARG A 32 3.29 -20.49 -5.18
N ARG A 33 4.44 -20.13 -4.57
CA ARG A 33 4.68 -20.20 -3.13
C ARG A 33 5.10 -18.84 -2.59
N LEU A 34 4.69 -18.53 -1.37
CA LEU A 34 5.20 -17.37 -0.64
C LEU A 34 6.71 -17.52 -0.48
N SER A 35 7.46 -16.47 -0.83
CA SER A 35 8.92 -16.46 -0.67
C SER A 35 9.36 -16.02 0.73
N GLY A 36 8.50 -15.29 1.44
CA GLY A 36 8.81 -14.65 2.73
C GLY A 36 9.66 -13.38 2.61
N ASN A 37 10.04 -12.98 1.39
CA ASN A 37 10.67 -11.68 1.13
C ASN A 37 9.58 -10.60 0.98
N ASP A 38 8.88 -10.37 2.09
CA ASP A 38 7.80 -9.39 2.17
C ASP A 38 8.39 -8.01 2.44
N PHE A 39 7.72 -6.97 1.94
CA PHE A 39 8.12 -5.59 2.16
C PHE A 39 6.94 -4.79 2.69
N GLN A 40 7.17 -4.05 3.76
CA GLN A 40 6.19 -3.16 4.36
C GLN A 40 6.86 -1.86 4.76
N THR A 41 6.25 -0.74 4.40
CA THR A 41 6.73 0.58 4.80
C THR A 41 5.60 1.58 4.96
N TYR A 42 5.81 2.56 5.83
CA TYR A 42 4.91 3.68 6.05
C TYR A 42 5.49 4.96 5.47
N LEU A 43 4.62 5.81 4.92
CA LEU A 43 4.99 7.08 4.31
C LEU A 43 4.31 8.22 5.06
N ASN A 44 5.04 9.33 5.25
CA ASN A 44 4.42 10.55 5.75
C ASN A 44 3.58 11.18 4.61
N PRO A 45 2.24 11.30 4.76
CA PRO A 45 1.41 11.88 3.70
C PRO A 45 1.58 13.39 3.55
N GLU A 46 2.19 14.09 4.51
CA GLU A 46 2.27 15.56 4.56
C GLU A 46 0.90 16.25 4.39
N ARG A 47 -0.18 15.53 4.72
CA ARG A 47 -1.57 16.00 4.73
C ARG A 47 -2.39 15.21 5.74
N LYS A 48 -3.59 15.70 6.04
CA LYS A 48 -4.57 14.97 6.85
C LYS A 48 -5.20 13.83 6.06
N ILE A 49 -5.57 12.77 6.77
CA ILE A 49 -6.39 11.65 6.29
C ILE A 49 -7.85 12.11 6.20
N ASP A 50 -8.55 11.69 5.15
CA ASP A 50 -9.98 11.93 5.02
C ASP A 50 -10.76 11.22 6.14
N PRO A 51 -11.63 11.92 6.90
CA PRO A 51 -12.45 11.28 7.93
C PRO A 51 -13.28 10.10 7.43
N ALA A 52 -13.71 10.10 6.16
CA ALA A 52 -14.46 8.98 5.59
C ALA A 52 -13.61 7.71 5.37
N THR A 53 -12.29 7.83 5.45
CA THR A 53 -11.33 6.71 5.31
C THR A 53 -10.87 6.18 6.68
N ILE A 54 -11.30 6.82 7.78
CA ILE A 54 -11.05 6.32 9.13
C ILE A 54 -12.19 5.33 9.47
N PRO A 55 -11.86 4.11 9.95
CA PRO A 55 -12.86 3.11 10.35
C PRO A 55 -13.85 3.60 11.42
#